data_AF-A0A660Z3U1-F1
#
_entry.id   AF-A0A660Z3U1-F1
#
_cell.length_a   1.000
_cell.length_b   1.000
_cell.length_c   1.000
_cell.angle_alpha   90.00
_cell.angle_beta   90.00
_cell.angle_gamma   90.00
#
_symmetry.space_group_name_H-M   'P 1'
#
loop_
_entity.id
_entity.type
_entity.pdbx_description
1 polymer ?
#
loop_
_entity_poly.entity_id
_entity_poly.type
_entity_poly.pdbx_seq_one_letter_code
_entity_poly.pdbx_strand_id
1 'polypeptide(L)'
;MGGAYRSVVSDWSSIFWNPAGLAAVEMNEVSLAGTFISPLSSCVPHTQIPGYDGGYPMRYRVNAGSRLFVLPQIAYVMNADFLSSTKFGVALFTPFGLGASWDLYDPPIGFYERGYTPPKAFPEHDWESDVSITCAYIGLARKFGPLSVGIAGGPLFGSISLRKVKLYDPATADTSLYSLPVQFRYFPIDTRFDGNGVS
;
A
#
# COMPACT_ATOMS: atom_id res chain seq x y z
N MET A 1 -16.83 9.35 11.26
CA MET A 1 -18.17 9.39 10.63
C MET A 1 -18.17 8.72 9.25
N GLY A 2 -17.74 7.46 9.10
CA GLY A 2 -17.91 6.66 7.87
C GLY A 2 -17.49 7.30 6.53
N GLY A 3 -16.58 8.28 6.50
CA GLY A 3 -16.21 8.97 5.26
C GLY A 3 -16.97 10.27 4.95
N ALA A 4 -17.93 10.71 5.79
CA ALA A 4 -18.73 11.92 5.59
C ALA A 4 -17.99 13.24 5.90
N TYR A 5 -16.78 13.41 5.34
CA TYR A 5 -15.80 14.45 5.71
C TYR A 5 -15.92 15.77 4.92
N ARG A 6 -16.95 15.96 4.08
CA ARG A 6 -17.10 17.21 3.32
C ARG A 6 -17.82 18.33 4.09
N SER A 7 -18.61 18.00 5.12
CA SER A 7 -19.48 18.95 5.81
C SER A 7 -19.32 19.06 7.34
N VAL A 8 -18.60 18.14 8.01
CA VAL A 8 -18.52 18.08 9.49
C VAL A 8 -17.08 17.94 10.00
N VAL A 9 -16.12 18.59 9.35
CA VAL A 9 -14.71 18.54 9.79
C VAL A 9 -14.35 19.84 10.47
N SER A 10 -14.14 19.75 11.78
CA SER A 10 -13.74 20.84 12.67
C SER A 10 -12.45 20.50 13.43
N ASP A 11 -11.60 19.66 12.83
CA ASP A 11 -10.30 19.25 13.35
C ASP A 11 -9.21 19.44 12.27
N TRP A 12 -7.96 19.16 12.61
CA TRP A 12 -6.82 19.30 11.71
C TRP A 12 -6.94 18.53 10.39
N SER A 13 -7.73 17.45 10.33
CA SER A 13 -7.90 16.63 9.12
C SER A 13 -8.61 17.40 8.00
N SER A 14 -9.20 18.56 8.31
CA SER A 14 -9.73 19.50 7.31
C SER A 14 -8.66 19.92 6.31
N ILE A 15 -7.39 20.00 6.70
CA ILE A 15 -6.26 20.32 5.82
C ILE A 15 -6.23 19.37 4.60
N PHE A 16 -6.61 18.10 4.79
CA PHE A 16 -6.66 17.12 3.70
C PHE A 16 -8.04 17.04 3.02
N TRP A 17 -9.13 16.98 3.80
CA TRP A 17 -10.46 16.68 3.26
C TRP A 17 -11.21 17.88 2.68
N ASN A 18 -11.15 19.02 3.37
CA ASN A 18 -11.80 20.28 3.00
C ASN A 18 -11.16 21.44 3.78
N PRO A 19 -10.17 22.14 3.20
CA PRO A 19 -9.41 23.16 3.91
C PRO A 19 -10.26 24.28 4.51
N ALA A 20 -11.42 24.59 3.92
CA ALA A 20 -12.34 25.59 4.48
C ALA A 20 -12.86 25.22 5.88
N GLY A 21 -12.96 23.92 6.19
CA GLY A 21 -13.35 23.41 7.51
C GLY A 21 -12.39 23.81 8.64
N LEU A 22 -11.14 24.15 8.30
CA LEU A 22 -10.16 24.64 9.28
C LEU A 22 -10.64 25.94 9.95
N ALA A 23 -11.48 26.74 9.27
CA ALA A 23 -12.09 27.95 9.83
C ALA A 23 -13.11 27.67 10.95
N ALA A 24 -13.58 26.42 11.09
CA ALA A 24 -14.49 25.99 12.13
C ALA A 24 -13.77 25.45 13.39
N VAL A 25 -12.45 25.28 13.35
CA VAL A 25 -11.66 24.90 14.53
C VAL A 25 -11.64 26.08 15.50
N GLU A 26 -12.16 25.93 16.72
CA GLU A 26 -12.33 27.07 17.64
C GLU A 26 -11.01 27.47 18.31
N MET A 27 -10.24 26.50 18.79
CA MET A 27 -9.04 26.69 19.62
C MET A 27 -7.76 26.27 18.89
N ASN A 28 -6.60 26.65 19.44
CA ASN A 28 -5.34 26.09 18.99
C ASN A 28 -5.29 24.61 19.42
N GLU A 29 -4.91 23.72 18.52
CA GLU A 29 -4.93 22.27 18.73
C GLU A 29 -3.59 21.67 18.30
N VAL A 30 -3.02 20.82 19.15
CA VAL A 30 -1.97 19.87 18.77
C VAL A 30 -2.61 18.49 18.77
N SER A 31 -2.50 17.77 17.65
CA SER A 31 -3.08 16.44 17.49
C SER A 31 -2.01 15.42 17.18
N LEU A 32 -2.05 14.30 17.90
CA LEU A 32 -1.24 13.12 17.63
C LEU A 32 -2.19 11.93 17.52
N ALA A 33 -2.22 11.31 16.35
CA ALA A 33 -3.09 10.19 16.06
C ALA A 33 -2.32 9.09 15.33
N GLY A 34 -2.81 7.87 15.42
CA GLY A 34 -2.27 6.72 14.70
C GLY A 34 -3.40 5.81 14.28
N THR A 35 -3.40 5.43 13.00
CA THR A 35 -4.33 4.42 12.48
C THR A 35 -3.59 3.11 12.31
N PHE A 36 -4.16 2.04 12.87
CA PHE A 36 -3.64 0.68 12.76
C PHE A 36 -4.54 -0.10 11.80
N ILE A 37 -3.97 -0.62 10.71
CA ILE A 37 -4.70 -1.40 9.71
C ILE A 37 -4.07 -2.78 9.59
N SER A 38 -4.86 -3.82 9.83
CA SER A 38 -4.46 -5.21 9.63
C SER A 38 -5.42 -5.86 8.63
N PRO A 39 -5.12 -5.80 7.32
CA PRO A 39 -5.97 -6.45 6.33
C PRO A 39 -5.88 -7.97 6.48
N LEU A 40 -7.04 -8.62 6.36
CA LEU A 40 -7.13 -10.07 6.24
C LEU A 40 -7.68 -10.36 4.85
N SER A 41 -6.91 -11.12 4.06
CA SER A 41 -7.31 -11.49 2.71
C SER A 41 -6.96 -12.94 2.44
N SER A 42 -7.75 -13.59 1.61
CA SER A 42 -7.52 -14.96 1.17
C SER A 42 -7.85 -15.10 -0.30
N CYS A 43 -7.05 -15.84 -1.05
CA CYS A 43 -7.28 -16.10 -2.46
C CYS A 43 -7.27 -17.61 -2.75
N VAL A 44 -7.94 -18.00 -3.83
CA VAL A 44 -7.88 -19.36 -4.40
C VAL A 44 -7.15 -19.25 -5.74
N PRO A 45 -5.90 -19.74 -5.87
CA PRO A 45 -5.17 -19.66 -7.12
C PRO A 45 -5.83 -20.54 -8.19
N HIS A 46 -5.93 -20.01 -9.40
CA HIS A 46 -6.41 -20.72 -10.59
C HIS A 46 -5.40 -20.47 -11.73
N THR A 47 -4.30 -21.22 -11.72
CA THR A 47 -3.18 -21.04 -12.65
C THR A 47 -3.48 -21.56 -14.06
N GLN A 48 -4.51 -22.39 -14.21
CA GLN A 48 -4.88 -23.13 -15.42
C GLN A 48 -3.76 -24.04 -15.96
N ILE A 49 -2.71 -24.28 -15.16
CA ILE A 49 -1.58 -25.12 -15.53
C ILE A 49 -1.82 -26.51 -14.92
N PRO A 50 -1.93 -27.57 -15.75
CA PRO A 50 -2.08 -28.94 -15.26
C PRO A 50 -0.94 -29.31 -14.29
N GLY A 51 -1.30 -29.74 -13.07
CA GLY A 51 -0.34 -30.11 -12.03
C GLY A 51 0.12 -28.96 -11.11
N TYR A 52 -0.19 -27.71 -11.45
CA TYR A 52 -0.05 -26.54 -10.57
C TYR A 52 -1.39 -26.12 -9.95
N ASP A 53 -2.51 -26.52 -10.55
CA ASP A 53 -3.84 -26.48 -9.93
C ASP A 53 -4.21 -27.86 -9.37
N GLY A 54 -4.36 -27.99 -8.06
CA GLY A 54 -4.83 -29.22 -7.39
C GLY A 54 -3.92 -29.79 -6.30
N GLY A 55 -4.03 -31.09 -6.04
CA GLY A 55 -3.49 -31.78 -4.84
C GLY A 55 -1.96 -31.87 -4.69
N TYR A 56 -1.17 -31.27 -5.58
CA TYR A 56 0.30 -31.24 -5.47
C TYR A 56 0.79 -29.99 -4.69
N PRO A 57 0.23 -28.79 -4.91
CA PRO A 57 0.44 -27.67 -3.97
C PRO A 57 -0.59 -27.58 -2.83
N MET A 58 -1.70 -28.35 -2.81
CA MET A 58 -2.72 -28.40 -1.73
C MET A 58 -3.28 -27.06 -1.19
N ARG A 59 -2.94 -25.89 -1.75
CA ARG A 59 -3.45 -24.61 -1.24
C ARG A 59 -4.77 -24.24 -1.92
N TYR A 60 -5.85 -24.90 -1.50
CA TYR A 60 -7.22 -24.54 -1.89
C TYR A 60 -7.57 -23.09 -1.49
N ARG A 61 -6.91 -22.57 -0.47
CA ARG A 61 -7.00 -21.18 -0.05
C ARG A 61 -5.65 -20.76 0.52
N VAL A 62 -5.05 -19.72 -0.05
CA VAL A 62 -3.87 -19.07 0.50
C VAL A 62 -4.34 -17.84 1.25
N ASN A 63 -3.88 -17.68 2.48
CA ASN A 63 -4.09 -16.44 3.23
C ASN A 63 -2.93 -15.49 2.94
N ALA A 64 -3.22 -14.21 2.81
CA ALA A 64 -2.18 -13.19 2.81
C ALA A 64 -1.40 -13.25 4.12
N GLY A 65 -0.10 -12.97 4.07
CA GLY A 65 0.72 -12.75 5.25
C GLY A 65 0.10 -11.69 6.14
N SER A 66 0.00 -11.97 7.44
CA SER A 66 -0.51 -10.99 8.40
C SER A 66 0.46 -9.81 8.47
N ARG A 67 -0.05 -8.60 8.24
CA ARG A 67 0.75 -7.39 8.28
C ARG A 67 -0.01 -6.27 8.95
N LEU A 68 0.63 -5.62 9.92
CA LEU A 68 0.12 -4.43 10.58
C LEU A 68 0.72 -3.18 9.92
N PHE A 69 -0.14 -2.34 9.35
CA PHE A 69 0.22 -1.01 8.87
C PHE A 69 -0.05 0.00 9.97
N VAL A 70 0.96 0.80 10.29
CA VAL A 70 0.88 1.90 11.26
C VAL A 70 0.97 3.21 10.49
N LEU A 71 -0.09 4.00 10.54
CA LEU A 71 -0.21 5.28 9.84
C LEU A 71 -0.19 6.41 10.88
N PRO A 72 0.99 6.94 11.25
CA PRO A 72 1.10 8.01 12.21
C PRO A 72 0.64 9.33 11.59
N GLN A 73 0.10 10.20 12.44
CA GLN A 73 -0.44 11.49 12.06
C GLN A 73 -0.12 12.48 13.17
N ILE A 74 0.48 13.60 12.82
CA ILE A 74 0.71 14.72 13.72
C ILE A 74 0.28 16.00 13.04
N ALA A 75 -0.43 16.85 13.77
CA ALA A 75 -0.87 18.12 13.23
C ALA A 75 -0.92 19.20 14.31
N TYR A 76 -0.84 20.44 13.84
CA TYR A 76 -0.98 21.62 14.65
C TYR A 76 -1.87 22.63 13.93
N VAL A 77 -2.86 23.17 14.62
CA VAL A 77 -3.75 24.21 14.13
C VAL A 77 -3.71 25.39 15.08
N MET A 78 -3.64 26.60 14.54
CA MET A 78 -3.64 27.83 15.31
C MET A 78 -4.37 28.98 14.64
N ASN A 79 -4.72 29.98 15.44
CA ASN A 79 -5.08 31.31 14.93
C ASN A 79 -3.85 32.00 14.34
N ALA A 80 -3.92 32.36 13.06
CA ALA A 80 -2.96 33.23 12.39
C ALA A 80 -3.44 34.68 12.51
N ASP A 81 -3.32 35.25 13.70
CA ASP A 81 -3.78 36.62 13.99
C ASP A 81 -3.08 37.68 13.11
N PHE A 82 -1.88 37.35 12.61
CA PHE A 82 -1.14 38.14 11.63
C PHE A 82 -1.80 38.23 10.24
N LEU A 83 -2.84 37.44 9.96
CA LEU A 83 -3.58 37.36 8.69
C LEU A 83 -5.09 37.62 8.85
N SER A 84 -5.50 38.48 9.79
CA SER A 84 -6.90 38.96 9.92
C SER A 84 -7.91 37.81 10.11
N SER A 85 -7.90 37.20 11.30
CA SER A 85 -8.83 36.13 11.69
C SER A 85 -8.80 34.91 10.76
N THR A 86 -7.59 34.57 10.28
CA THR A 86 -7.33 33.37 9.48
C THR A 86 -6.86 32.25 10.41
N LYS A 87 -7.22 31.01 10.09
CA LYS A 87 -6.71 29.80 10.71
C LYS A 87 -5.55 29.26 9.88
N PHE A 88 -4.48 28.86 10.55
CA PHE A 88 -3.33 28.20 9.95
C PHE A 88 -3.19 26.81 10.54
N GLY A 89 -2.84 25.85 9.70
CA GLY A 89 -2.55 24.50 10.14
C GLY A 89 -1.37 23.90 9.39
N VAL A 90 -0.65 23.01 10.07
CA VAL A 90 0.38 22.16 9.48
C VAL A 90 0.13 20.73 9.93
N ALA A 91 0.30 19.77 9.02
CA ALA A 91 0.09 18.36 9.32
C ALA A 91 1.09 17.49 8.58
N LEU A 92 1.59 16.46 9.25
CA LEU A 92 2.32 15.34 8.68
C LEU A 92 1.48 14.07 8.91
N PHE A 93 0.99 13.46 7.85
CA PHE A 93 0.04 12.35 7.95
C PHE A 93 0.18 11.39 6.76
N THR A 94 -0.16 10.13 6.95
CA THR A 94 -0.13 9.10 5.90
C THR A 94 -1.57 8.76 5.48
N PRO A 95 -2.14 9.43 4.44
CA PRO A 95 -3.54 9.21 4.03
C PRO A 95 -3.77 7.82 3.42
N PHE A 96 -2.75 7.25 2.77
CA PHE A 96 -2.82 5.95 2.12
C PHE A 96 -1.56 5.15 2.43
N GLY A 97 -1.75 3.91 2.88
CA GLY A 97 -0.66 3.00 3.20
C GLY A 97 -1.19 1.59 3.28
N LEU A 98 -1.02 0.80 2.22
CA LEU A 98 -1.52 -0.56 2.14
C LEU A 98 -0.61 -1.43 1.29
N GLY A 99 -0.62 -2.71 1.60
CA GLY A 99 0.15 -3.72 0.90
C GLY A 99 -0.38 -5.12 1.22
N ALA A 100 0.08 -6.09 0.46
CA ALA A 100 -0.21 -7.49 0.69
C ALA A 100 1.03 -8.33 0.37
N SER A 101 1.24 -9.40 1.12
CA SER A 101 2.30 -10.37 0.86
C SER A 101 1.66 -11.74 0.80
N TRP A 102 2.07 -12.55 -0.15
CA TRP A 102 1.50 -13.86 -0.44
C TRP A 102 2.60 -14.86 -0.69
N ASP A 103 2.28 -16.12 -0.40
CA ASP A 103 3.09 -17.31 -0.68
C ASP A 103 2.28 -18.20 -1.64
N LEU A 104 2.40 -17.92 -2.94
CA LEU A 104 1.56 -18.51 -3.99
C LEU A 104 2.27 -19.56 -4.84
N TYR A 105 3.61 -19.60 -4.86
CA TYR A 105 4.39 -20.52 -5.66
C TYR A 105 5.27 -21.42 -4.79
N ASP A 106 5.05 -22.71 -4.92
CA ASP A 106 5.89 -23.75 -4.35
C ASP A 106 6.76 -24.36 -5.47
N PRO A 107 8.10 -24.30 -5.38
CA PRO A 107 8.97 -24.93 -6.35
C PRO A 107 8.75 -26.46 -6.42
N PRO A 108 8.83 -27.07 -7.63
CA PRO A 108 8.62 -28.51 -7.77
C PRO A 108 9.67 -29.34 -7.00
N ILE A 109 9.34 -30.58 -6.65
CA ILE A 109 10.29 -31.52 -6.03
C ILE A 109 11.51 -31.70 -6.95
N GLY A 110 12.71 -31.55 -6.39
CA GLY A 110 13.96 -31.63 -7.16
C GLY A 110 14.33 -30.33 -7.89
N PHE A 111 13.65 -29.22 -7.61
CA PHE A 111 14.05 -27.88 -8.08
C PHE A 111 15.49 -27.52 -7.68
N TYR A 112 15.95 -28.03 -6.53
CA TYR A 112 17.35 -28.01 -6.13
C TYR A 112 17.96 -29.39 -6.27
N GLU A 113 19.22 -29.44 -6.73
CA GLU A 113 19.99 -30.69 -6.75
C GLU A 113 20.09 -31.27 -5.32
N ARG A 114 20.05 -32.60 -5.21
CA ARG A 114 20.11 -33.26 -3.90
C ARG A 114 21.47 -33.00 -3.24
N GLY A 115 21.46 -32.32 -2.09
CA GLY A 115 22.68 -31.90 -1.40
C GLY A 115 23.20 -30.51 -1.82
N TYR A 116 22.52 -29.84 -2.76
CA TYR A 116 22.77 -28.45 -3.09
C TYR A 116 21.90 -27.53 -2.21
N THR A 117 22.56 -26.71 -1.40
CA THR A 117 21.90 -25.58 -0.73
C THR A 117 22.07 -24.36 -1.62
N PRO A 118 21.01 -23.85 -2.25
CA PRO A 118 21.14 -22.67 -3.09
C PRO A 118 21.67 -21.49 -2.23
N PRO A 119 22.55 -20.64 -2.77
CA PRO A 119 23.01 -19.43 -2.08
C PRO A 119 21.84 -18.52 -1.66
N LYS A 120 20.72 -18.61 -2.38
CA LYS A 120 19.46 -17.96 -2.07
C LYS A 120 18.31 -18.90 -2.44
N ALA A 121 17.63 -19.46 -1.44
CA ALA A 121 16.41 -20.23 -1.65
C ALA A 121 15.31 -19.34 -2.26
N PHE A 122 14.33 -19.98 -2.90
CA PHE A 122 13.14 -19.29 -3.38
C PHE A 122 12.45 -18.65 -2.16
N PRO A 123 12.04 -17.37 -2.26
CA PRO A 123 11.36 -16.71 -1.16
C PRO A 123 10.08 -17.45 -0.76
N GLU A 124 9.78 -17.51 0.53
CA GLU A 124 8.44 -17.95 0.99
C GLU A 124 7.37 -16.93 0.57
N HIS A 125 7.68 -15.63 0.59
CA HIS A 125 6.78 -14.59 0.11
C HIS A 125 7.21 -14.04 -1.25
N ASP A 126 6.43 -14.37 -2.26
CA ASP A 126 6.80 -14.31 -3.67
C ASP A 126 5.91 -13.37 -4.49
N TRP A 127 4.73 -13.03 -3.97
CA TRP A 127 3.92 -11.91 -4.44
C TRP A 127 3.77 -10.89 -3.34
N GLU A 128 4.31 -9.68 -3.58
CA GLU A 128 4.28 -8.61 -2.60
C GLU A 128 3.83 -7.30 -3.25
N SER A 129 3.07 -6.52 -2.51
CA SER A 129 2.79 -5.14 -2.82
C SER A 129 2.90 -4.31 -1.56
N ASP A 130 3.45 -3.11 -1.72
CA ASP A 130 3.55 -2.09 -0.68
C ASP A 130 3.40 -0.74 -1.35
N VAL A 131 2.44 0.06 -0.90
CA VAL A 131 2.30 1.45 -1.28
C VAL A 131 2.15 2.27 -0.02
N SER A 132 2.95 3.32 0.11
CA SER A 132 2.88 4.26 1.22
C SER A 132 2.96 5.69 0.70
N ILE A 133 2.04 6.53 1.14
CA ILE A 133 1.95 7.94 0.79
C ILE A 133 1.89 8.73 2.08
N THR A 134 2.92 9.54 2.33
CA THR A 134 2.97 10.47 3.46
C THR A 134 2.95 11.90 2.95
N CYS A 135 2.12 12.74 3.55
CA CYS A 135 1.92 14.13 3.14
C CYS A 135 2.37 15.06 4.26
N ALA A 136 3.11 16.12 3.91
CA ALA A 136 3.41 17.22 4.82
C ALA A 136 2.71 18.48 4.30
N TYR A 137 1.52 18.77 4.79
CA TYR A 137 0.68 19.85 4.26
C TYR A 137 0.63 21.03 5.20
N ILE A 138 0.50 22.21 4.60
CA ILE A 138 0.06 23.43 5.27
C ILE A 138 -1.34 23.80 4.77
N GLY A 139 -2.13 24.41 5.64
CA GLY A 139 -3.49 24.85 5.33
C GLY A 139 -3.75 26.24 5.90
N LEU A 140 -4.51 27.04 5.15
CA LEU A 140 -5.03 28.33 5.57
C LEU A 140 -6.53 28.36 5.32
N ALA A 141 -7.29 28.89 6.27
CA ALA A 141 -8.73 29.08 6.08
C ALA A 141 -9.26 30.32 6.77
N ARG A 142 -10.28 30.93 6.18
CA ARG A 142 -10.91 32.14 6.69
C ARG A 142 -12.42 32.08 6.51
N LYS A 143 -13.12 32.63 7.50
CA LYS A 143 -14.58 32.79 7.49
C LYS A 143 -14.98 34.18 6.99
N PHE A 144 -15.96 34.22 6.11
CA PHE A 144 -16.59 35.41 5.54
C PHE A 144 -18.10 35.33 5.79
N GLY A 145 -18.53 35.72 7.00
CA GLY A 145 -19.92 35.57 7.43
C GLY A 145 -20.34 34.09 7.50
N PRO A 146 -21.35 33.64 6.72
CA PRO A 146 -21.74 32.23 6.67
C PRO A 146 -20.80 31.36 5.82
N LEU A 147 -19.96 31.95 4.98
CA LEU A 147 -19.06 31.23 4.08
C LEU A 147 -17.69 31.01 4.74
N SER A 148 -17.03 29.90 4.43
CA SER A 148 -15.61 29.69 4.71
C SER A 148 -14.87 29.33 3.43
N VAL A 149 -13.64 29.82 3.30
CA VAL A 149 -12.75 29.51 2.19
C VAL A 149 -11.43 29.04 2.80
N GLY A 150 -10.85 27.99 2.24
CA GLY A 150 -9.53 27.53 2.63
C GLY A 150 -8.75 26.98 1.46
N ILE A 151 -7.43 27.02 1.60
CA ILE A 151 -6.45 26.44 0.68
C ILE A 151 -5.48 25.61 1.49
N ALA A 152 -5.11 24.44 0.98
CA ALA A 152 -4.09 23.61 1.58
C ALA A 152 -3.28 22.89 0.50
N GLY A 153 -2.05 22.54 0.85
CA GLY A 153 -1.15 21.79 -0.01
C GLY A 153 0.22 21.63 0.63
N GLY A 154 1.06 20.85 -0.01
CA GLY A 154 2.43 20.58 0.42
C GLY A 154 2.99 19.35 -0.28
N PRO A 155 4.25 18.99 0.00
CA PRO A 155 4.87 17.84 -0.61
C PRO A 155 4.22 16.53 -0.18
N LEU A 156 4.18 15.60 -1.12
CA LEU A 156 3.79 14.22 -0.95
C LEU A 156 5.01 13.32 -1.15
N PHE A 157 5.28 12.45 -0.18
CA PHE A 157 6.35 11.46 -0.20
C PHE A 157 5.74 10.09 -0.48
N GLY A 158 6.01 9.55 -1.67
CA GLY A 158 5.48 8.28 -2.13
C GLY A 158 6.54 7.19 -2.16
N SER A 159 6.16 5.99 -1.76
CA SER A 159 6.94 4.77 -1.96
C SER A 159 6.03 3.67 -2.49
N ILE A 160 6.53 2.92 -3.47
CA ILE A 160 5.89 1.74 -4.03
C ILE A 160 6.91 0.61 -4.15
N SER A 161 6.54 -0.59 -3.71
CA SER A 161 7.27 -1.82 -3.95
C SER A 161 6.29 -2.87 -4.45
N LEU A 162 6.63 -3.53 -5.55
CA LEU A 162 5.84 -4.59 -6.16
C LEU A 162 6.77 -5.76 -6.48
N ARG A 163 6.40 -6.94 -6.03
CA ARG A 163 7.03 -8.20 -6.38
C ARG A 163 5.98 -9.13 -6.97
N LYS A 164 6.32 -9.77 -8.07
CA LYS A 164 5.49 -10.81 -8.67
C LYS A 164 6.37 -11.89 -9.26
N VAL A 165 5.88 -13.12 -9.21
CA VAL A 165 6.46 -14.20 -9.99
C VAL A 165 5.60 -14.42 -11.24
N LYS A 166 6.26 -14.65 -12.36
CA LYS A 166 5.63 -15.06 -13.61
C LYS A 166 6.21 -16.39 -14.04
N LEU A 167 5.35 -17.36 -14.31
CA LEU A 167 5.78 -18.63 -14.88
C LEU A 167 5.96 -18.47 -16.39
N TYR A 168 7.17 -18.78 -16.87
CA TYR A 168 7.52 -18.74 -18.28
C TYR A 168 7.70 -20.17 -18.82
N ASP A 169 7.06 -20.44 -19.94
CA ASP A 169 7.19 -21.70 -20.65
C ASP A 169 8.15 -21.52 -21.86
N PRO A 170 9.36 -22.09 -21.82
CA PRO A 170 10.33 -21.96 -22.90
C PRO A 170 9.93 -22.74 -24.15
N ALA A 171 8.98 -23.68 -24.04
CA ALA A 171 8.47 -24.38 -25.20
C ALA A 171 7.58 -23.50 -26.11
N THR A 172 7.26 -22.27 -25.65
CA THR A 172 6.71 -21.22 -26.51
C THR A 172 7.73 -20.67 -27.51
N ALA A 173 9.03 -20.77 -27.19
CA ALA A 173 10.14 -20.35 -28.06
C ALA A 173 10.80 -21.55 -28.77
N ASP A 174 10.88 -22.72 -28.12
CA ASP A 174 11.47 -23.94 -28.68
C ASP A 174 10.55 -25.16 -28.47
N THR A 175 9.87 -25.59 -29.52
CA THR A 175 8.88 -26.68 -29.46
C THR A 175 9.47 -28.06 -29.17
N SER A 176 10.80 -28.24 -29.21
CA SER A 176 11.42 -29.50 -28.79
C SER A 176 11.24 -29.78 -27.29
N LEU A 177 11.04 -28.71 -26.50
CA LEU A 177 10.91 -28.75 -25.05
C LEU A 177 9.51 -29.20 -24.56
N TYR A 178 8.54 -29.44 -25.44
CA TYR A 178 7.25 -30.05 -25.06
C TYR A 178 7.41 -31.46 -24.47
N SER A 179 8.54 -32.11 -24.73
CA SER A 179 8.89 -33.43 -24.19
C SER A 179 9.24 -33.41 -22.70
N LEU A 180 9.52 -32.23 -22.12
CA LEU A 180 9.80 -32.10 -20.68
C LEU A 180 8.53 -32.29 -19.84
N PRO A 181 8.62 -32.92 -18.66
CA PRO A 181 7.48 -32.97 -17.75
C PRO A 181 7.03 -31.55 -17.37
N VAL A 182 5.72 -31.35 -17.28
CA VAL A 182 5.08 -30.04 -17.04
C VAL A 182 5.66 -29.33 -15.81
N GLN A 183 6.00 -30.10 -14.77
CA GLN A 183 6.58 -29.61 -13.51
C GLN A 183 7.92 -28.88 -13.71
N PHE A 184 8.75 -29.30 -14.67
CA PHE A 184 10.08 -28.75 -14.95
C PHE A 184 10.10 -27.81 -16.15
N ARG A 185 8.94 -27.58 -16.78
CA ARG A 185 8.81 -26.76 -17.97
C ARG A 185 8.54 -25.30 -17.64
N TYR A 186 7.82 -25.02 -16.55
CA TYR A 186 7.51 -23.66 -16.13
C TYR A 186 8.59 -23.08 -15.23
N PHE A 187 9.37 -22.14 -15.76
CA PHE A 187 10.41 -21.46 -15.02
C PHE A 187 9.85 -20.23 -14.30
N PRO A 188 10.09 -20.05 -12.98
CA PRO A 188 9.66 -18.87 -12.26
C PRO A 188 10.59 -17.68 -12.58
N ILE A 189 10.00 -16.60 -13.08
CA ILE A 189 10.66 -15.31 -13.25
C ILE A 189 10.16 -14.38 -12.15
N ASP A 190 10.99 -14.12 -11.14
CA ASP A 190 10.74 -13.15 -10.08
C ASP A 190 11.05 -11.73 -10.58
N THR A 191 10.04 -10.88 -10.59
CA THR A 191 10.15 -9.49 -11.02
C THR A 191 9.87 -8.57 -9.83
N ARG A 192 10.81 -7.69 -9.55
CA ARG A 192 10.69 -6.67 -8.51
C ARG A 192 10.74 -5.27 -9.11
N PHE A 193 9.83 -4.42 -8.67
CA PHE A 193 9.73 -3.01 -9.02
C PHE A 193 9.68 -2.21 -7.74
N ASP A 194 10.65 -1.32 -7.55
CA ASP A 194 10.67 -0.38 -6.43
C ASP A 194 10.72 1.05 -6.98
N GLY A 195 9.98 1.95 -6.34
CA GLY A 195 9.95 3.36 -6.70
C GLY A 195 9.75 4.22 -5.46
N ASN A 196 10.44 5.35 -5.42
CA ASN A 196 10.22 6.41 -4.45
C ASN A 196 10.17 7.76 -5.17
N GLY A 197 9.46 8.72 -4.58
CA GLY A 197 9.30 10.02 -5.20
C GLY A 197 8.74 11.07 -4.25
N VAL A 198 8.94 12.32 -4.65
CA VAL A 198 8.34 13.49 -4.01
C VAL A 198 7.62 14.30 -5.09
N SER A 199 6.38 14.70 -4.83
CA SER A 199 5.60 15.61 -5.69
C SER A 199 5.06 16.77 -4.91
#